data_AF-A0A7C1XWY9-F1
#
_entry.id   AF-A0A7C1XWY9-F1
#
_cell.length_a   1.000
_cell.length_b   1.000
_cell.length_c   1.000
_cell.angle_alpha   90.00
_cell.angle_beta   90.00
_cell.angle_gamma   90.00
#
_symmetry.space_group_name_H-M   'P 1'
#
loop_
_entity.id
_entity.type
_entity.pdbx_description
1 polymer ?
#
loop_
_entity_poly.entity_id
_entity_poly.type
_entity_poly.pdbx_seq_one_letter_code
_entity_poly.pdbx_strand_id
1 'polypeptide(L)'
;MFDLNNLIDSADPLRGIFTLTEGRGINSFGDIVGSGRTANGETHAFILTAQRTSSNGSNNVPEPAPLALLGFGLLGLAILRKRRR
;
A
#
# COMPACT_ATOMS: atom_id res chain seq x y z
N MET A 1 19.49 -23.53 -3.64
CA MET A 1 19.49 -22.15 -4.15
C MET A 1 18.05 -21.68 -4.22
N PHE A 2 17.73 -20.44 -3.85
CA PHE A 2 16.36 -19.92 -3.81
C PHE A 2 16.03 -19.21 -5.14
N ASP A 3 14.83 -19.44 -5.68
CA ASP A 3 14.39 -18.81 -6.93
C ASP A 3 13.68 -17.49 -6.64
N LEU A 4 14.24 -16.38 -7.12
CA LEU A 4 13.71 -15.03 -6.92
C LEU A 4 12.38 -14.81 -7.65
N ASN A 5 12.10 -15.55 -8.73
CA ASN A 5 10.86 -15.41 -9.49
C ASN A 5 9.63 -15.82 -8.66
N ASN A 6 9.82 -16.67 -7.64
CA ASN A 6 8.77 -17.08 -6.70
C ASN A 6 8.42 -16.00 -5.66
N LEU A 7 9.20 -14.91 -5.59
CA LEU A 7 8.95 -13.77 -4.68
C LEU A 7 8.16 -12.65 -5.35
N ILE A 8 7.98 -12.69 -6.67
CA ILE A 8 7.23 -11.67 -7.39
C ILE A 8 5.74 -11.86 -7.07
N ASP A 9 5.10 -10.81 -6.57
CA ASP A 9 3.67 -10.82 -6.29
C ASP A 9 2.88 -11.22 -7.54
N SER A 10 1.89 -12.09 -7.36
CA SER A 10 0.95 -12.48 -8.40
C SER A 10 0.27 -11.30 -9.11
N ALA A 11 0.09 -10.17 -8.42
CA ALA A 11 -0.52 -8.95 -8.92
C ALA A 11 0.48 -7.95 -9.56
N ASP A 12 1.78 -8.24 -9.53
CA ASP A 12 2.79 -7.37 -10.15
C ASP A 12 2.63 -7.37 -11.68
N PRO A 13 2.46 -6.21 -12.34
CA PRO A 13 2.28 -6.14 -13.79
C PRO A 13 3.51 -6.60 -14.59
N LEU A 14 4.69 -6.66 -13.96
CA LEU A 14 5.93 -7.12 -14.57
C LEU A 14 6.15 -8.62 -14.42
N ARG A 15 5.29 -9.32 -13.66
CA ARG A 15 5.39 -10.76 -13.44
C ARG A 15 5.26 -11.51 -14.78
N GLY A 16 6.28 -12.31 -15.09
CA GLY A 16 6.36 -13.08 -16.34
C GLY A 16 6.87 -12.28 -17.55
N ILE A 17 6.98 -10.96 -17.47
CA ILE A 17 7.66 -10.14 -18.49
C ILE A 17 9.18 -10.24 -18.31
N PHE A 18 9.62 -10.21 -17.06
CA PHE A 18 11.01 -10.43 -16.67
C PHE A 18 11.18 -11.79 -16.02
N THR A 19 12.25 -12.48 -16.38
CA THR A 19 12.78 -13.61 -15.63
C THR A 19 14.01 -13.14 -14.86
N LEU A 20 13.92 -13.09 -13.54
CA LEU A 20 15.03 -12.73 -12.67
C LEU A 20 16.07 -13.86 -12.73
N THR A 21 17.31 -13.54 -13.12
CA THR A 21 18.36 -14.54 -13.36
C THR A 21 19.41 -14.57 -12.27
N GLU A 22 19.68 -13.44 -11.63
CA GLU A 22 20.73 -13.32 -10.62
C GLU A 22 20.38 -12.25 -9.59
N GLY A 23 20.52 -12.57 -8.30
CA GLY A 23 20.55 -11.59 -7.20
C GLY A 23 22.00 -11.30 -6.82
N ARG A 24 22.38 -10.03 -6.82
CA ARG A 24 23.77 -9.56 -6.56
C ARG A 24 23.97 -9.02 -5.16
N GLY A 25 22.91 -8.54 -4.53
CA GLY A 25 22.98 -7.96 -3.20
C GLY A 25 21.60 -7.82 -2.58
N ILE A 26 21.60 -7.72 -1.25
CA ILE A 26 20.40 -7.50 -0.45
C ILE A 26 20.69 -6.42 0.59
N ASN A 27 19.76 -5.50 0.80
CA ASN A 27 19.89 -4.47 1.85
C ASN A 27 19.21 -4.92 3.16
N SER A 28 19.34 -4.13 4.24
CA SER A 28 18.72 -4.42 5.54
C SER A 28 17.19 -4.41 5.54
N PHE A 29 16.57 -3.84 4.49
CA PHE A 29 15.12 -3.84 4.31
C PHE A 29 14.61 -5.08 3.54
N GLY A 30 15.51 -5.95 3.10
CA GLY A 30 15.17 -7.14 2.32
C GLY A 30 14.99 -6.89 0.83
N ASP A 31 15.28 -5.69 0.32
CA ASP A 31 15.25 -5.44 -1.12
C ASP A 31 16.47 -6.09 -1.78
N ILE A 32 16.26 -6.71 -2.93
CA ILE A 32 17.29 -7.46 -3.66
C ILE A 32 17.58 -6.74 -4.97
N VAL A 33 18.86 -6.46 -5.24
CA VAL A 33 19.32 -5.93 -6.53
C VAL A 33 19.89 -7.05 -7.39
N GLY A 34 19.72 -6.96 -8.70
CA GLY A 34 20.14 -8.05 -9.58
C GLY A 34 20.01 -7.77 -11.07
N SER A 35 20.13 -8.85 -11.85
CA SER A 35 19.92 -8.82 -13.30
C SER A 35 18.89 -9.86 -13.73
N GLY A 36 18.03 -9.47 -14.67
CA GLY A 36 16.99 -10.31 -15.24
C GLY A 36 16.90 -10.14 -16.74
N ARG A 37 16.16 -11.03 -17.40
CA ARG A 37 15.97 -11.02 -18.84
C ARG A 37 14.51 -10.73 -19.21
N THR A 38 14.31 -9.92 -20.23
CA THR A 38 13.00 -9.79 -20.88
C THR A 38 12.69 -11.03 -21.72
N ALA A 39 11.43 -11.19 -22.14
CA ALA A 39 11.02 -12.24 -23.08
C ALA A 39 11.84 -12.25 -24.39
N ASN A 40 12.39 -11.11 -24.79
CA ASN A 40 13.20 -10.96 -26.00
C ASN A 40 14.70 -11.30 -25.77
N GLY A 41 15.08 -11.69 -24.54
CA GLY A 41 16.44 -12.07 -24.17
C GLY A 41 17.35 -10.91 -23.75
N GLU A 42 16.86 -9.67 -23.79
CA GLU A 42 17.61 -8.51 -23.32
C GLU A 42 17.82 -8.57 -21.81
N THR A 43 19.02 -8.23 -21.36
CA THR A 43 19.37 -8.24 -19.93
C THR A 43 19.26 -6.84 -19.37
N HIS A 44 18.51 -6.71 -18.27
CA HIS A 44 18.27 -5.45 -17.58
C HIS A 44 18.53 -5.60 -16.08
N ALA A 45 18.91 -4.50 -15.43
CA ALA A 45 19.03 -4.45 -13.98
C ALA A 45 17.64 -4.33 -13.34
N PHE A 46 17.46 -4.93 -12.16
CA PHE A 46 16.22 -4.83 -11.40
C PHE A 46 16.47 -4.56 -9.91
N ILE A 47 15.44 -4.06 -9.24
CA ILE A 47 15.31 -4.04 -7.79
C ILE A 47 14.02 -4.76 -7.42
N LEU A 48 14.11 -5.88 -6.71
CA LEU A 48 12.97 -6.59 -6.15
C LEU A 48 12.71 -6.02 -4.76
N THR A 49 11.63 -5.24 -4.64
CA THR A 49 11.30 -4.53 -3.41
C THR A 49 10.50 -5.44 -2.49
N ALA A 50 10.94 -5.57 -1.24
CA ALA A 50 10.19 -6.35 -0.26
C ALA A 50 8.83 -5.67 -0.02
N GLN A 51 7.74 -6.45 0.02
CA GLN A 51 6.46 -5.95 0.47
C GLN A 51 6.58 -5.61 1.95
N ARG A 52 6.84 -4.34 2.22
CA ARG A 52 6.70 -3.79 3.55
C ARG A 52 5.21 -3.84 3.81
N THR A 53 4.78 -4.68 4.74
CA THR A 53 3.46 -4.51 5.35
C THR A 53 3.49 -3.10 5.91
N SER A 54 3.00 -2.14 5.13
CA SER A 54 2.47 -0.94 5.73
C SER A 54 1.47 -1.51 6.71
N SER A 55 1.78 -1.45 8.00
CA SER A 55 0.75 -1.43 9.02
C SER A 55 -0.03 -0.16 8.75
N ASN A 56 -0.75 -0.15 7.63
CA ASN A 56 -1.89 0.67 7.34
C ASN A 56 -2.93 0.09 8.29
N GLY A 57 -2.69 0.26 9.60
CA GLY A 57 -3.76 0.56 10.51
C GLY A 57 -4.46 1.67 9.77
N SER A 58 -5.61 1.31 9.20
CA SER A 58 -6.53 2.27 8.65
C SER A 58 -6.43 3.48 9.56
N ASN A 59 -5.93 4.59 9.04
CA ASN A 59 -6.05 5.86 9.74
C ASN A 59 -7.56 6.15 9.71
N ASN A 60 -8.33 5.36 10.45
CA ASN A 60 -9.64 5.68 10.96
C ASN A 60 -9.32 6.80 11.94
N VAL A 61 -9.01 7.96 11.38
CA VAL A 61 -9.11 9.22 12.10
C VAL A 61 -10.53 9.16 12.66
N PRO A 62 -10.69 9.03 13.99
CA PRO A 62 -12.01 9.11 14.58
C PRO A 62 -12.66 10.35 13.99
N GLU A 63 -13.87 10.22 13.45
CA GLU A 63 -14.53 11.34 12.76
C GLU A 63 -14.32 12.60 13.60
N PRO A 64 -13.70 13.65 13.03
CA PRO A 64 -13.37 14.81 13.83
C PRO A 64 -14.66 15.37 14.46
N ALA A 65 -14.52 16.07 15.58
CA ALA A 65 -15.63 16.63 16.35
C ALA A 65 -16.71 17.45 15.58
N PRO A 66 -16.52 17.96 14.34
CA PRO A 66 -17.58 18.69 13.63
C PRO A 66 -18.91 17.95 13.44
N LEU A 67 -18.93 16.62 13.28
CA LEU A 67 -20.20 15.88 13.11
C LEU A 67 -21.00 15.82 14.42
N ALA A 68 -20.33 15.59 15.54
CA ALA A 68 -20.95 15.65 16.86
C ALA A 68 -21.49 17.06 17.14
N LEU A 69 -20.69 18.10 16.84
CA LEU A 69 -21.08 19.50 17.03
C LEU A 69 -22.28 19.89 16.14
N LEU A 70 -22.31 19.43 14.89
CA LEU A 70 -23.44 19.61 13.98
C LEU A 70 -24.70 18.96 14.54
N GLY A 71 -24.60 17.71 15.03
CA GLY A 71 -25.71 16.99 15.64
C GLY A 71 -26.27 17.71 16.88
N PHE A 72 -25.40 18.12 17.81
CA PHE A 72 -25.82 18.87 18.99
C PHE A 72 -26.39 20.26 18.66
N GLY A 73 -25.83 20.94 17.66
CA GLY A 73 -26.34 22.24 17.18
C GLY A 73 -27.75 22.13 16.61
N LEU A 74 -28.00 21.14 15.75
CA LEU A 74 -29.32 20.88 15.18
C LEU A 74 -30.34 20.47 16.27
N LEU A 75 -29.92 19.66 17.24
CA LEU A 75 -30.76 19.28 18.38
C LEU A 75 -31.13 20.50 19.23
N GLY A 76 -30.17 21.37 19.52
CA GLY A 76 -30.41 22.63 20.23
C GLY A 76 -31.41 23.54 19.49
N LEU A 77 -31.25 23.71 18.17
CA LEU A 77 -32.20 24.47 17.35
C LEU A 77 -33.61 23.86 17.33
N ALA A 78 -33.72 22.53 17.29
CA ALA A 78 -35.01 21.85 17.35
C ALA A 78 -35.72 22.08 18.70
N ILE A 79 -34.98 22.02 19.81
CA ILE A 79 -35.50 22.31 21.16
C ILE A 79 -35.96 23.77 21.27
N LEU A 80 -35.15 24.72 20.77
CA LEU A 80 -35.50 26.15 20.76
C LEU A 80 -36.74 26.43 19.92
N ARG A 81 -36.90 25.74 18.78
CA ARG A 81 -38.09 25.86 17.91
C ARG A 81 -39.36 25.33 18.58
N LYS A 82 -39.26 24.27 19.40
CA LYS A 82 -40.39 23.70 20.14
C LYS A 82 -40.88 24.60 21.29
N ARG A 83 -39.99 25.40 21.89
CA ARG A 83 -40.33 26.35 22.98
C ARG A 83 -40.98 27.66 22.50
N ARG A 84 -40.91 27.96 21.21
CA ARG A 84 -41.49 29.16 20.59
C ARG A 84 -42.86 28.92 19.92
N ARG A 85 -43.37 27.69 19.99
CA ARG A 85 -44.74 27.33 19.62
C ARG A 85 -45.52 27.05 20.90
#